data_AF-A0AAW5S256-F1
#
_entry.id   AF-A0AAW5S256-F1
#
_cell.length_a   1.000
_cell.length_b   1.000
_cell.length_c   1.000
_cell.angle_alpha   90.00
_cell.angle_beta   90.00
_cell.angle_gamma   90.00
#
_symmetry.space_group_name_H-M   'P 1'
#
loop_
_entity.id
_entity.type
_entity.pdbx_description
1 polymer ?
#
loop_
_entity_poly.entity_id
_entity_poly.type
_entity_poly.pdbx_seq_one_letter_code
_entity_poly.pdbx_strand_id
1 'polypeptide(L)'
;MTDPTPVCIVQGCKNPVATVGDVCADCQELFEGYMVHNPDGRRATETELAAAQATLQRAHAQQIAVEIAATQNVPVRRANQLCWLCEQRRTCTQQERGWECDKCLQIH
;
A
#
# COMPACT_ATOMS: atom_id res chain seq x y z
N MET A 1 -25.29 -7.43 25.19
CA MET A 1 -24.14 -7.22 24.29
C MET A 1 -23.32 -6.13 24.94
N THR A 2 -22.15 -6.47 25.47
CA THR A 2 -21.24 -5.50 26.11
C THR A 2 -20.58 -4.71 24.99
N ASP A 3 -20.58 -3.38 25.05
CA ASP A 3 -19.85 -2.58 24.07
C ASP A 3 -18.35 -2.96 24.10
N PRO A 4 -17.70 -3.01 22.93
CA PRO A 4 -16.28 -3.32 22.86
C PRO A 4 -15.48 -2.26 23.62
N THR A 5 -14.52 -2.69 24.43
CA THR A 5 -13.61 -1.78 25.15
C THR A 5 -12.79 -0.97 24.14
N PRO A 6 -12.74 0.37 24.27
CA PRO A 6 -11.95 1.19 23.36
C PRO A 6 -10.46 0.87 23.49
N VAL A 7 -9.73 1.05 22.39
CA VAL A 7 -8.29 0.78 22.30
C VAL A 7 -7.51 2.07 22.06
N CYS A 8 -6.22 2.04 22.41
CA CYS A 8 -5.29 3.13 22.21
C CYS A 8 -5.33 3.68 20.77
N ILE A 9 -5.35 5.02 20.62
CA ILE A 9 -5.39 5.71 19.32
C ILE A 9 -4.08 5.58 18.53
N VAL A 10 -2.98 5.20 19.18
CA VAL A 10 -1.69 5.00 18.52
C VAL A 10 -1.79 3.81 17.56
N GLN A 11 -1.47 4.05 16.29
CA GLN A 11 -1.57 3.06 15.23
C GLN A 11 -0.79 1.78 15.57
N GLY A 12 -1.48 0.64 15.52
CA GLY A 12 -0.91 -0.68 15.80
C GLY A 12 -0.90 -1.09 17.28
N CYS A 13 -1.15 -0.17 18.22
CA CYS A 13 -1.34 -0.52 19.63
C CYS A 13 -2.71 -1.15 19.83
N LYS A 14 -2.79 -2.18 20.68
CA LYS A 14 -4.04 -2.89 21.03
C LYS A 14 -4.40 -2.78 22.51
N ASN A 15 -3.65 -1.98 23.28
CA ASN A 15 -3.89 -1.83 24.70
C ASN A 15 -5.24 -1.13 24.92
N PRO A 16 -6.05 -1.62 25.89
CA PRO A 16 -7.32 -0.99 26.21
C PRO A 16 -7.10 0.39 26.82
N VAL A 17 -8.08 1.28 26.61
CA VAL A 17 -8.13 2.61 27.22
C VAL A 17 -9.50 2.85 27.85
N ALA A 18 -9.59 3.89 28.67
CA ALA A 18 -10.86 4.25 29.31
C ALA A 18 -11.80 4.99 28.33
N THR A 19 -11.25 5.90 27.52
CA THR A 19 -12.03 6.73 26.60
C THR A 19 -11.55 6.57 25.16
N VAL A 20 -12.49 6.52 24.23
CA VAL A 20 -12.20 6.55 22.79
C VAL A 20 -11.26 7.71 22.45
N GLY A 21 -10.19 7.44 21.70
CA GLY A 21 -9.20 8.43 21.30
C GLY A 21 -8.12 8.72 22.35
N ASP A 22 -8.10 8.01 23.48
CA ASP A 22 -6.98 8.07 24.43
C ASP A 22 -5.74 7.34 23.91
N VAL A 23 -4.59 7.75 24.44
CA VAL A 23 -3.31 7.03 24.34
C VAL A 23 -3.14 6.22 25.64
N CYS A 24 -2.78 4.94 25.56
CA CYS A 24 -2.52 4.12 26.77
C CYS A 24 -1.26 4.60 27.51
N ALA A 25 -1.12 4.24 28.80
CA ALA A 25 0.00 4.64 29.63
C ALA A 25 1.37 4.27 29.03
N ASP A 26 1.51 3.05 28.51
CA ASP A 26 2.77 2.58 27.89
C ASP A 26 3.17 3.45 26.68
N CYS A 27 2.21 3.85 25.85
CA CYS A 27 2.50 4.76 24.74
C CYS A 27 2.74 6.19 25.23
N GLN A 28 2.08 6.62 26.31
CA GLN A 28 2.36 7.91 26.95
C GLN A 28 3.81 8.04 27.40
N GLU A 29 4.31 7.01 28.08
CA GLU A 29 5.68 6.91 28.53
C GLU A 29 6.66 6.80 27.35
N LEU A 30 6.38 5.93 26.37
CA LEU A 30 7.26 5.72 25.22
C LEU A 30 7.47 6.98 24.38
N PHE A 31 6.43 7.81 24.24
CA PHE A 31 6.46 9.06 23.47
C PHE A 31 6.54 10.30 24.37
N GLU A 32 7.02 10.17 25.60
CA GLU A 32 7.23 11.29 26.50
C GLU A 32 8.13 12.36 25.83
N GLY A 33 7.72 13.63 25.93
CA GLY A 33 8.40 14.75 25.28
C GLY A 33 8.12 14.92 23.77
N TYR A 34 7.56 13.90 23.10
CA TYR A 34 7.12 13.99 21.70
C TYR A 34 5.62 14.22 21.56
N MET A 35 4.82 13.82 22.54
CA MET A 35 3.40 14.12 22.56
C MET A 35 3.11 15.45 23.24
N VAL A 36 2.51 16.35 22.48
CA VAL A 36 2.01 17.62 22.99
C VAL A 36 0.54 17.46 23.30
N HIS A 37 0.17 17.55 24.58
CA HIS A 37 -1.23 17.64 24.96
C HIS A 37 -1.81 18.97 24.45
N ASN A 38 -2.80 18.89 23.57
CA ASN A 38 -3.56 20.05 23.12
C ASN A 38 -4.85 20.17 23.94
N PRO A 39 -4.95 21.09 24.91
CA PRO A 39 -6.14 21.22 25.77
C PRO A 39 -7.37 21.69 24.99
N ASP A 40 -7.17 22.42 23.89
CA ASP A 40 -8.23 22.84 22.96
C ASP A 40 -8.51 21.79 21.88
N GLY A 41 -7.81 20.65 21.95
CA GLY A 41 -7.97 19.54 21.03
C GLY A 41 -9.34 18.89 21.16
N ARG A 42 -10.03 18.75 20.04
CA ARG A 42 -11.27 17.96 20.00
C ARG A 42 -10.93 16.48 19.88
N ARG A 43 -11.41 15.70 20.84
CA ARG A 43 -11.38 14.23 20.79
C ARG A 43 -12.28 13.73 19.65
N ALA A 44 -11.74 12.83 18.83
CA ALA A 44 -12.52 12.17 17.80
C ALA A 44 -13.55 11.22 18.41
N THR A 45 -14.74 11.17 17.82
CA THR A 45 -15.75 10.16 18.17
C THR A 45 -15.34 8.79 17.64
N GLU A 46 -16.00 7.74 18.12
CA GLU A 46 -15.80 6.38 17.61
C GLU A 46 -16.11 6.28 16.10
N THR A 47 -17.17 6.96 15.66
CA THR A 47 -17.57 6.99 14.24
C THR A 47 -16.54 7.70 13.37
N GLU A 48 -15.96 8.79 13.85
CA GLU A 48 -14.89 9.52 13.16
C GLU A 48 -13.61 8.68 13.06
N LEU A 49 -13.23 7.99 14.13
CA LEU A 49 -12.07 7.09 14.15
C LEU A 49 -12.28 5.90 13.20
N ALA A 50 -13.45 5.28 13.21
CA ALA A 50 -13.78 4.19 12.29
C ALA A 50 -13.74 4.66 10.82
N ALA A 51 -14.25 5.86 10.52
CA ALA A 51 -14.18 6.44 9.18
C ALA A 51 -12.74 6.76 8.75
N ALA A 52 -11.90 7.27 9.66
CA ALA A 52 -10.49 7.52 9.41
C ALA A 52 -9.73 6.21 9.15
N GLN A 53 -9.95 5.18 9.97
CA GLN A 53 -9.33 3.87 9.82
C GLN A 53 -9.74 3.21 8.49
N ALA A 54 -11.02 3.25 8.12
CA ALA A 54 -11.48 2.74 6.83
C ALA A 54 -10.85 3.49 5.65
N THR A 55 -10.62 4.80 5.78
CA THR A 55 -9.95 5.61 4.76
C THR A 55 -8.48 5.21 4.61
N LEU A 56 -7.75 5.06 5.71
CA LEU A 56 -6.36 4.59 5.71
C LEU A 56 -6.23 3.19 5.10
N GLN A 57 -7.11 2.26 5.48
CA GLN A 57 -7.12 0.89 4.93
C GLN A 57 -7.33 0.89 3.41
N ARG A 58 -8.25 1.73 2.90
CA ARG A 58 -8.44 1.88 1.44
C ARG A 58 -7.20 2.43 0.75
N ALA A 59 -6.56 3.46 1.32
CA ALA A 59 -5.36 4.04 0.75
C ALA A 59 -4.20 3.03 0.68
N HIS A 60 -3.99 2.26 1.76
CA HIS A 60 -2.99 1.19 1.78
C HIS A 60 -3.30 0.09 0.75
N ALA A 61 -4.56 -0.33 0.64
CA ALA A 61 -4.96 -1.32 -0.36
C ALA A 61 -4.71 -0.83 -1.79
N GLN A 62 -4.93 0.47 -2.07
CA GLN A 62 -4.62 1.07 -3.35
C GLN A 62 -3.12 1.11 -3.63
N GLN A 63 -2.28 1.49 -2.65
CA GLN A 63 -0.82 1.49 -2.79
C GLN A 63 -0.29 0.10 -3.09
N ILE A 64 -0.73 -0.92 -2.33
CA ILE A 64 -0.35 -2.32 -2.55
C ILE A 64 -0.76 -2.77 -3.96
N ALA A 65 -1.97 -2.42 -4.42
CA ALA A 65 -2.42 -2.77 -5.76
C ALA A 65 -1.56 -2.12 -6.85
N VAL A 66 -1.13 -0.86 -6.67
CA VAL A 66 -0.23 -0.16 -7.61
C VAL A 66 1.16 -0.81 -7.62
N GLU A 67 1.72 -1.14 -6.46
CA GLU A 67 3.01 -1.83 -6.36
C GLU A 67 2.99 -3.21 -7.03
N ILE A 68 1.92 -3.98 -6.80
CA ILE A 68 1.70 -5.26 -7.48
C ILE A 68 1.59 -5.05 -8.99
N ALA A 69 0.80 -4.06 -9.45
CA ALA A 69 0.67 -3.77 -10.87
C ALA A 69 2.00 -3.33 -11.51
N ALA A 70 2.84 -2.60 -10.78
CA ALA A 70 4.17 -2.20 -11.25
C ALA A 70 5.16 -3.38 -11.32
N THR A 71 4.98 -4.41 -10.47
CA THR A 71 5.79 -5.63 -10.51
C THR A 71 5.25 -6.70 -11.46
N GLN A 72 4.02 -6.57 -11.96
CA GLN A 72 3.52 -7.42 -13.03
C GLN A 72 4.37 -7.18 -14.28
N ASN A 73 5.26 -8.15 -14.55
CA ASN A 73 6.17 -8.16 -15.69
C ASN A 73 5.38 -8.48 -16.97
N VAL A 74 4.47 -7.57 -17.36
CA VAL A 74 3.72 -7.69 -18.62
C VAL A 74 4.75 -7.54 -19.74
N PRO A 75 4.96 -8.58 -20.57
CA PRO A 75 5.96 -8.51 -21.62
C PRO A 75 5.64 -7.35 -22.56
N VAL A 76 6.55 -6.39 -22.66
CA VAL A 76 6.35 -5.22 -23.52
C VAL A 76 6.30 -5.70 -24.97
N ARG A 77 5.17 -5.50 -25.65
CA ARG A 77 4.97 -5.91 -27.06
C ARG A 77 4.71 -4.69 -27.93
N ARG A 78 5.45 -4.55 -29.04
CA ARG A 78 5.35 -3.40 -29.96
C ARG A 78 5.45 -3.84 -31.41
N ALA A 79 4.74 -3.15 -32.30
CA ALA A 79 4.83 -3.35 -33.74
C ALA A 79 6.10 -2.71 -34.33
N ASN A 80 6.47 -3.15 -35.54
CA ASN A 80 7.56 -2.60 -36.36
C ASN A 80 8.95 -2.53 -35.68
N GLN A 81 9.20 -3.42 -34.70
CA GLN A 81 10.51 -3.54 -34.05
C GLN A 81 11.43 -4.44 -34.86
N LEU A 82 12.72 -4.10 -34.90
CA LEU A 82 13.73 -4.94 -35.54
C LEU A 82 14.00 -6.15 -34.65
N CYS A 83 13.63 -7.35 -35.11
CA CYS A 83 13.90 -8.59 -34.38
C CYS A 83 15.41 -8.79 -34.28
N TRP A 84 15.96 -8.98 -33.07
CA TRP A 84 17.42 -9.14 -32.91
C TRP A 84 17.94 -10.45 -33.50
N LEU A 85 17.09 -11.48 -33.60
CA LEU A 85 17.50 -12.79 -34.10
C LEU A 85 17.42 -12.91 -35.63
N CYS A 86 16.40 -12.34 -36.25
CA CYS A 86 16.17 -12.47 -37.69
C CYS A 86 16.31 -11.16 -38.47
N GLU A 87 16.61 -10.06 -37.79
CA GLU A 87 16.83 -8.72 -38.36
C GLU A 87 15.67 -8.18 -39.20
N GLN A 88 14.47 -8.73 -39.04
CA GLN A 88 13.26 -8.29 -39.74
C GLN A 88 12.39 -7.44 -38.83
N ARG A 89 11.73 -6.43 -39.41
CA ARG A 89 10.74 -5.61 -38.70
C ARG A 89 9.43 -6.37 -38.51
N ARG A 90 9.03 -6.60 -37.26
CA ARG A 90 7.85 -7.39 -36.90
C ARG A 90 7.15 -6.82 -35.67
N THR A 91 6.01 -7.40 -35.31
CA THR A 91 5.50 -7.27 -33.94
C THR A 91 6.34 -8.17 -33.05
N CYS A 92 7.01 -7.57 -32.08
CA CYS A 92 7.96 -8.24 -31.21
C CYS A 92 7.66 -7.98 -29.74
N THR A 93 8.11 -8.89 -28.89
CA THR A 93 8.11 -8.78 -27.44
C THR A 93 9.53 -8.48 -26.96
N GLN A 94 9.68 -7.58 -25.99
CA GLN A 94 10.96 -7.23 -25.41
C GLN A 94 11.49 -8.40 -24.55
N GLN A 95 12.67 -8.89 -24.88
CA GLN A 95 13.45 -9.87 -24.13
C GLN A 95 14.71 -9.20 -23.59
N GLU A 96 15.48 -9.92 -22.75
CA GLU A 96 16.73 -9.41 -22.17
C GLU A 96 17.75 -8.94 -23.23
N ARG A 97 17.83 -9.64 -24.37
CA ARG A 97 18.79 -9.36 -25.44
C ARG A 97 18.30 -8.37 -26.50
N GLY A 98 17.01 -8.03 -26.48
CA GLY A 98 16.39 -7.17 -27.48
C GLY A 98 14.98 -7.61 -27.84
N TRP A 99 14.49 -7.15 -28.99
CA TRP A 99 13.13 -7.46 -29.45
C TRP A 99 13.09 -8.79 -30.20
N GLU A 100 12.19 -9.69 -29.83
CA GLU A 100 11.99 -10.96 -30.53
C GLU A 100 10.58 -11.07 -31.09
N CYS A 101 10.47 -11.50 -32.35
CA CYS A 101 9.18 -11.77 -32.96
C CYS A 101 8.59 -13.10 -32.49
N ASP A 102 7.27 -13.26 -32.61
CA ASP A 102 6.54 -14.48 -32.20
C ASP A 102 7.16 -15.77 -32.78
N LYS A 103 7.74 -15.72 -33.99
CA LYS A 103 8.42 -16.88 -34.59
C LYS A 103 9.75 -17.21 -33.92
N CYS A 104 10.56 -16.19 -33.62
CA CYS A 104 11.88 -16.37 -33.03
C CYS A 104 11.78 -16.85 -31.59
N LEU A 105 10.79 -16.33 -30.84
CA LEU A 105 10.49 -16.75 -29.47
C LEU A 105 10.23 -18.27 -29.32
N GLN A 106 9.76 -18.94 -30.37
CA GLN A 106 9.43 -20.38 -30.34
C GLN A 106 10.63 -21.28 -30.66
N ILE A 107 11.81 -20.71 -30.93
CA ILE A 107 13.03 -21.45 -31.33
C ILE A 107 13.96 -21.68 -30.12
N HIS A 108 13.58 -21.18 -28.94
CA HIS A 108 14.40 -21.18 -27.72
C HIS A 108 13.93 -22.24 -26.73
#